data_AF-A0A0D3ITD9-F1
#
_entry.id   AF-A0A0D3ITD9-F1
#
_cell.length_a   1.000
_cell.length_b   1.000
_cell.length_c   1.000
_cell.angle_alpha   90.00
_cell.angle_beta   90.00
_cell.angle_gamma   90.00
#
_symmetry.space_group_name_H-M   'P 1'
#
loop_
_entity.id
_entity.type
_entity.pdbx_description
1 polymer ?
#
loop_
_entity_poly.entity_id
_entity_poly.type
_entity_poly.pdbx_seq_one_letter_code
_entity_poly.pdbx_strand_id
1 'polypeptide(L)'
;MAAQRLECPVCLEVQDGQQHQCREGHVFCASCDSNLRAPRRCPECRMALGPLSQAIRSRSHEERIAALPAACSHCGLATTRGDVAAHEQGCPQRPRACSAAEAGCAWSGLLADKAAHEATCPFAVCQRMMAPLQTEVAELRAENSQLRSRMVALEAGEAGEGGEEGGRRVRQRVGAAPQDAPPSNAEVRAMDVAAAAAVLRAHVSVSRVAVAACMRLANLCMEQNEQLAAEAGAIEAIVAAMQAHPQEAEVQEEGCGALTNVCFGNDAAGRARSQRAADAGAIEAAVAAMQAHPQVAEVQEEGCQALASVCYGNETAGLARKQRAAAAGAIEAVVAAMQAHPQEAEVQEDGCGALANACSGDDAARLARIQRAADAGAIEVLVAAMQAHPQEAEVQQLGCVALVNVCSGTDAAGRIQRAAGAGAIEAVAAAMQAHPQVAGVQAQGQRLRDLLA
;
A
#
# COMPACT_ATOMS: atom_id res chain seq x y z
N MET A 1 25.48 12.80 -53.40
CA MET A 1 25.96 12.17 -52.15
C MET A 1 24.79 11.36 -51.59
N ALA A 2 24.95 10.04 -51.48
CA ALA A 2 23.86 9.15 -51.13
C ALA A 2 23.30 9.50 -49.74
N ALA A 3 21.98 9.63 -49.62
CA ALA A 3 21.30 9.70 -48.35
C ALA A 3 21.57 8.38 -47.60
N GLN A 4 22.53 8.38 -46.68
CA GLN A 4 22.80 7.23 -45.83
C GLN A 4 21.55 6.98 -44.98
N ARG A 5 20.86 5.86 -45.23
CA ARG A 5 19.72 5.38 -44.44
C ARG A 5 20.10 5.39 -42.96
N LEU A 6 19.30 6.07 -42.14
CA LEU A 6 19.46 6.12 -40.68
C LEU A 6 18.68 5.03 -39.95
N GLU A 7 17.79 4.33 -40.67
CA GLU A 7 16.98 3.22 -40.18
C GLU A 7 17.85 2.01 -39.85
N CYS A 8 17.53 1.34 -38.76
CA CYS A 8 18.15 0.06 -38.43
C CYS A 8 17.69 -1.01 -39.44
N PRO A 9 18.59 -1.80 -40.06
CA PRO A 9 18.22 -2.83 -41.03
C PRO A 9 17.44 -4.01 -40.42
N VAL A 10 17.35 -4.09 -39.08
CA VAL A 10 16.66 -5.16 -38.36
C VAL A 10 15.23 -4.77 -38.01
N CYS A 11 15.04 -3.64 -37.31
CA CYS A 11 13.69 -3.17 -36.91
C CYS A 11 13.05 -2.19 -37.90
N LEU A 12 13.80 -1.72 -38.90
CA LEU A 12 13.34 -0.76 -39.92
C LEU A 12 12.90 0.60 -39.36
N GLU A 13 13.34 0.94 -38.15
CA GLU A 13 13.03 2.19 -37.46
C GLU A 13 14.29 3.01 -37.18
N VAL A 14 14.11 4.32 -37.03
CA VAL A 14 15.13 5.24 -36.52
C VAL A 14 15.02 5.29 -35.00
N GLN A 15 15.96 4.62 -34.34
CA GLN A 15 16.01 4.49 -32.88
C GLN A 15 16.93 5.54 -32.28
N ASP A 16 16.49 6.23 -31.23
CA ASP A 16 17.31 7.17 -30.48
C ASP A 16 18.30 6.43 -29.56
N GLY A 17 19.42 7.08 -29.19
CA GLY A 17 20.44 6.48 -28.33
C GLY A 17 21.51 5.67 -29.09
N GLN A 18 22.10 4.67 -28.44
CA GLN A 18 23.33 4.03 -28.91
C GLN A 18 23.16 3.23 -30.22
N GLN A 19 24.08 3.45 -31.16
CA GLN A 19 24.10 2.76 -32.45
C GLN A 19 25.38 1.95 -32.56
N HIS A 20 25.26 0.68 -32.93
CA HIS A 20 26.39 -0.23 -33.09
C HIS A 20 26.74 -0.39 -34.56
N GLN A 21 28.02 -0.64 -34.85
CA GLN A 21 28.56 -0.74 -36.19
C GLN A 21 29.48 -1.95 -36.32
N CYS A 22 29.47 -2.59 -37.48
CA CYS A 22 30.45 -3.65 -37.79
C CYS A 22 31.76 -3.05 -38.32
N ARG A 23 32.84 -3.85 -38.41
CA ARG A 23 34.14 -3.36 -38.94
C ARG A 23 34.10 -2.92 -40.42
N GLU A 24 33.09 -3.35 -41.18
CA GLU A 24 32.85 -2.93 -42.57
C GLU A 24 31.95 -1.68 -42.67
N GLY A 25 31.48 -1.12 -41.55
CA GLY A 25 30.76 0.15 -41.54
C GLY A 25 29.21 0.07 -41.52
N HIS A 26 28.59 -1.11 -41.60
CA HIS A 26 27.13 -1.27 -41.44
C HIS A 26 26.67 -0.94 -40.02
N VAL A 27 25.61 -0.13 -39.88
CA VAL A 27 25.11 0.40 -38.60
C VAL A 27 23.72 -0.14 -38.28
N PHE A 28 23.48 -0.47 -37.01
CA PHE A 28 22.21 -0.98 -36.49
C PHE A 28 22.04 -0.55 -35.01
N CYS A 29 20.82 -0.47 -34.51
CA CYS A 29 20.58 0.01 -33.15
C CYS A 29 21.07 -0.99 -32.08
N ALA A 30 21.48 -0.48 -30.92
CA ALA A 30 21.97 -1.30 -29.81
C ALA A 30 20.95 -2.34 -29.33
N SER A 31 19.65 -1.99 -29.35
CA SER A 31 18.55 -2.90 -28.99
C SER A 31 18.42 -4.08 -29.96
N CYS A 32 18.63 -3.87 -31.26
CA CYS A 32 18.62 -4.98 -32.21
C CYS A 32 19.89 -5.83 -32.08
N ASP A 33 21.03 -5.22 -31.79
CA ASP A 33 22.29 -5.92 -31.59
C ASP A 33 22.30 -6.84 -30.36
N SER A 34 21.71 -6.40 -29.24
CA SER A 34 21.57 -7.22 -28.03
C SER A 34 20.66 -8.43 -28.25
N ASN A 35 19.73 -8.34 -29.19
CA ASN A 35 18.78 -9.41 -29.54
C ASN A 35 19.29 -10.38 -30.63
N LEU A 36 20.48 -10.15 -31.21
CA LEU A 36 21.06 -11.08 -32.18
C LEU A 36 21.50 -12.39 -31.52
N ARG A 37 21.09 -13.52 -32.11
CA ARG A 37 21.49 -14.87 -31.65
C ARG A 37 23.01 -15.05 -31.73
N ALA A 38 23.58 -15.73 -30.72
CA ALA A 38 25.00 -16.09 -30.71
C ALA A 38 25.30 -17.22 -31.72
N PRO A 39 26.44 -17.18 -32.44
CA PRO A 39 27.41 -16.08 -32.49
C PRO A 39 26.84 -14.86 -33.26
N ARG A 40 26.97 -13.68 -32.65
CA ARG A 40 26.45 -12.42 -33.21
C ARG A 40 27.11 -12.10 -34.54
N ARG A 41 26.29 -11.83 -35.56
CA ARG A 41 26.72 -11.51 -36.92
C ARG A 41 26.06 -10.23 -37.42
N CYS A 42 26.79 -9.45 -38.19
CA CYS A 42 26.26 -8.26 -38.84
C CYS A 42 25.04 -8.63 -39.69
N PRO A 43 23.88 -7.96 -39.52
CA PRO A 43 22.67 -8.25 -40.30
C PRO A 43 22.84 -8.08 -41.81
N GLU A 44 23.78 -7.24 -42.24
CA GLU A 44 24.02 -6.93 -43.64
C GLU A 44 25.15 -7.78 -44.25
N CYS A 45 26.37 -7.72 -43.71
CA CYS A 45 27.53 -8.43 -44.29
C CYS A 45 27.86 -9.79 -43.63
N ARG A 46 27.11 -10.20 -42.59
CA ARG A 46 27.27 -11.47 -41.86
C ARG A 46 28.62 -11.71 -41.16
N MET A 47 29.50 -10.71 -41.14
CA MET A 47 30.75 -10.74 -40.38
C MET A 47 30.48 -10.89 -38.87
N ALA A 48 31.38 -11.56 -38.15
CA ALA A 48 31.28 -11.73 -36.70
C ALA A 48 31.47 -10.40 -35.96
N LEU A 49 30.55 -10.08 -35.03
CA LEU A 49 30.55 -8.83 -34.26
C LEU A 49 31.26 -8.92 -32.91
N GLY A 50 31.63 -10.12 -32.46
CA GLY A 50 32.18 -10.33 -31.12
C GLY A 50 31.13 -10.21 -29.99
N PRO A 51 31.56 -10.24 -28.72
CA PRO A 51 30.67 -10.08 -27.57
C PRO A 51 30.08 -8.66 -27.49
N LEU A 52 28.87 -8.53 -26.95
CA LEU A 52 28.15 -7.24 -26.85
C LEU A 52 28.94 -6.18 -26.04
N SER A 53 29.73 -6.59 -25.05
CA SER A 53 30.58 -5.69 -24.26
C SER A 53 31.70 -5.02 -25.07
N GLN A 54 31.98 -5.51 -26.28
CA GLN A 54 32.98 -4.96 -27.20
C GLN A 54 32.35 -4.42 -28.49
N ALA A 55 31.03 -4.15 -28.47
CA ALA A 55 30.35 -3.57 -29.63
C ALA A 55 30.97 -2.22 -30.01
N ILE A 56 31.21 -2.03 -31.31
CA ILE A 56 31.75 -0.77 -31.83
C ILE A 56 30.60 0.22 -31.94
N ARG A 57 30.65 1.31 -31.18
CA ARG A 57 29.62 2.36 -31.17
C ARG A 57 29.87 3.41 -32.26
N SER A 58 28.86 3.72 -33.07
CA SER A 58 28.93 4.71 -34.14
C SER A 58 28.40 6.07 -33.69
N ARG A 59 29.27 6.87 -33.07
CA ARG A 59 28.92 8.24 -32.61
C ARG A 59 28.46 9.15 -33.73
N SER A 60 29.04 9.03 -34.92
CA SER A 60 28.63 9.82 -36.09
C SER A 60 27.20 9.50 -36.55
N HIS A 61 26.74 8.25 -36.40
CA HIS A 61 25.36 7.89 -36.75
C HIS A 61 24.39 8.39 -35.69
N GLU A 62 24.78 8.34 -34.41
CA GLU A 62 24.03 8.90 -33.29
C GLU A 62 23.83 10.41 -33.44
N GLU A 63 24.88 11.16 -33.75
CA GLU A 63 24.81 12.61 -33.98
C GLU A 63 23.85 12.96 -35.13
N ARG A 64 23.85 12.15 -36.20
CA ARG A 64 22.95 12.35 -37.34
C ARG A 64 21.49 12.04 -37.00
N ILE A 65 21.22 11.00 -36.20
CA ILE A 65 19.87 10.71 -35.70
C ILE A 65 19.41 11.81 -34.75
N ALA A 66 20.27 12.23 -33.82
CA ALA A 66 19.97 13.29 -32.86
C ALA A 66 19.64 14.60 -33.56
N ALA A 67 20.31 14.93 -34.67
CA ALA A 67 20.06 16.14 -35.47
C ALA A 67 18.78 16.11 -36.32
N LEU A 68 18.06 14.98 -36.38
CA LEU A 68 16.81 14.92 -37.13
C LEU A 68 15.77 15.89 -36.53
N PRO A 69 14.96 16.57 -37.39
CA PRO A 69 13.91 17.46 -36.91
C PRO A 69 12.92 16.72 -36.01
N ALA A 70 12.59 17.35 -34.89
CA ALA A 70 11.52 16.97 -33.99
C ALA A 70 10.73 18.22 -33.59
N ALA A 71 9.53 18.03 -33.04
CA ALA A 71 8.77 19.11 -32.45
C ALA A 71 8.31 18.71 -31.07
N CYS A 72 8.36 19.66 -30.13
CA CYS A 72 7.79 19.46 -28.81
C CYS A 72 6.30 19.15 -28.92
N SER A 73 5.85 18.08 -28.27
CA SER A 73 4.45 17.64 -28.28
C SER A 73 3.48 18.64 -27.62
N HIS A 74 4.00 19.57 -26.80
CA HIS A 74 3.19 20.51 -26.03
C HIS A 74 3.14 21.93 -26.63
N CYS A 75 4.28 22.50 -27.00
CA CYS A 75 4.35 23.87 -27.53
C CYS A 75 4.58 23.95 -29.04
N GLY A 76 4.83 22.83 -29.71
CA GLY A 76 5.13 22.79 -31.14
C GLY A 76 6.48 23.40 -31.52
N LEU A 77 7.35 23.72 -30.56
CA LEU A 77 8.68 24.25 -30.85
C LEU A 77 9.48 23.25 -31.69
N ALA A 78 9.91 23.69 -32.87
CA ALA A 78 10.82 22.95 -33.72
C ALA A 78 12.19 22.83 -33.04
N THR A 79 12.65 21.59 -32.87
CA THR A 79 13.90 21.22 -32.21
C THR A 79 14.47 19.97 -32.88
N THR A 80 15.40 19.28 -32.23
CA THR A 80 16.02 18.06 -32.73
C THR A 80 15.58 16.85 -31.88
N ARG A 81 15.69 15.64 -32.41
CA ARG A 81 15.41 14.40 -31.65
C ARG A 81 16.29 14.27 -30.40
N GLY A 82 17.52 14.80 -30.43
CA GLY A 82 18.42 14.81 -29.28
C GLY A 82 17.98 15.76 -28.16
N ASP A 83 17.34 16.87 -28.51
CA ASP A 83 17.04 17.95 -27.55
C ASP A 83 15.57 17.96 -27.09
N VAL A 84 14.66 17.33 -27.84
CA VAL A 84 13.21 17.38 -27.57
C VAL A 84 12.85 16.87 -26.17
N ALA A 85 13.47 15.77 -25.72
CA ALA A 85 13.19 15.20 -24.40
C ALA A 85 13.65 16.11 -23.26
N ALA A 86 14.80 16.78 -23.41
CA ALA A 86 15.30 17.75 -22.43
C ALA A 86 14.40 19.01 -22.40
N HIS A 87 13.99 19.48 -23.58
CA HIS A 87 13.05 20.60 -23.68
C HIS A 87 11.70 20.28 -23.01
N GLU A 88 11.11 19.10 -23.27
CA GLU A 88 9.82 18.69 -22.70
C GLU A 88 9.83 18.61 -21.17
N GLN A 89 10.98 18.45 -20.52
CA GLN A 89 11.08 18.53 -19.06
C GLN A 89 10.79 19.95 -18.53
N GLY A 90 11.25 20.98 -19.26
CA GLY A 90 11.08 22.40 -18.92
C GLY A 90 10.08 23.16 -19.79
N CYS A 91 9.28 22.48 -20.62
CA CYS A 91 8.39 23.14 -21.56
C CYS A 91 7.28 23.92 -20.83
N PRO A 92 7.12 25.24 -21.07
CA PRO A 92 6.11 26.06 -20.39
C PRO A 92 4.67 25.61 -20.64
N GLN A 93 4.40 25.00 -21.79
CA GLN A 93 3.08 24.51 -22.20
C GLN A 93 2.79 23.07 -21.74
N ARG A 94 3.74 22.43 -21.04
CA ARG A 94 3.52 21.09 -20.52
C ARG A 94 2.62 21.15 -19.28
N PRO A 95 1.54 20.36 -19.22
CA PRO A 95 0.72 20.25 -18.03
C PRO A 95 1.52 19.70 -16.84
N ARG A 96 1.36 20.35 -15.68
CA ARG A 96 2.00 20.00 -14.41
C ARG A 96 1.01 20.15 -13.27
N ALA A 97 1.11 19.24 -12.31
CA ALA A 97 0.47 19.39 -11.01
C ALA A 97 1.30 20.30 -10.08
N CYS A 98 0.62 20.84 -9.07
CA CYS A 98 1.24 21.54 -7.95
C CYS A 98 2.22 20.62 -7.19
N SER A 99 3.31 21.17 -6.66
CA SER A 99 4.23 20.44 -5.77
C SER A 99 3.54 19.86 -4.53
N ALA A 100 2.47 20.51 -4.08
CA ALA A 100 1.67 20.06 -2.96
C ALA A 100 0.46 19.20 -3.36
N ALA A 101 0.47 18.60 -4.55
CA ALA A 101 -0.60 17.71 -5.00
C ALA A 101 -0.81 16.53 -4.02
N GLU A 102 0.28 15.95 -3.50
CA GLU A 102 0.23 14.89 -2.49
C GLU A 102 -0.34 15.36 -1.14
N ALA A 103 -0.25 16.66 -0.84
CA ALA A 103 -0.86 17.25 0.34
C ALA A 103 -2.33 17.68 0.12
N GLY A 104 -2.91 17.40 -1.05
CA GLY A 104 -4.32 17.65 -1.36
C GLY A 104 -4.59 18.83 -2.32
N CYS A 105 -3.56 19.42 -2.92
CA CYS A 105 -3.79 20.47 -3.93
C CYS A 105 -4.26 19.88 -5.27
N ALA A 106 -5.50 20.16 -5.67
CA ALA A 106 -6.08 19.68 -6.93
C ALA A 106 -5.68 20.51 -8.17
N TRP A 107 -4.77 21.47 -8.05
CA TRP A 107 -4.39 22.32 -9.19
C TRP A 107 -3.55 21.55 -10.22
N SER A 108 -4.02 21.60 -11.47
CA SER A 108 -3.32 21.13 -12.66
C SER A 108 -3.38 22.22 -13.73
N GLY A 109 -2.22 22.62 -14.23
CA GLY A 109 -2.12 23.72 -15.19
C GLY A 109 -0.81 23.70 -15.96
N LEU A 110 -0.56 24.73 -16.75
CA LEU A 110 0.69 24.84 -17.51
C LEU A 110 1.87 25.09 -16.57
N LEU A 111 3.05 24.58 -16.90
CA LEU A 111 4.28 24.86 -16.14
C LEU A 111 4.52 26.39 -16.00
N ALA A 112 4.13 27.17 -17.00
CA ALA A 112 4.19 28.64 -16.96
C ALA A 112 3.41 29.26 -15.78
N ASP A 113 2.27 28.67 -15.42
CA ASP A 113 1.36 29.19 -14.39
C ASP A 113 1.66 28.60 -13.00
N LYS A 114 2.50 27.56 -12.95
CA LYS A 114 2.79 26.79 -11.73
C LYS A 114 3.38 27.65 -10.62
N ALA A 115 4.39 28.46 -10.93
CA ALA A 115 5.06 29.28 -9.93
C ALA A 115 4.10 30.33 -9.32
N ALA A 116 3.22 30.92 -10.13
CA ALA A 116 2.23 31.88 -9.67
C ALA A 116 1.18 31.21 -8.77
N HIS A 117 0.74 30.01 -9.14
CA HIS A 117 -0.13 29.20 -8.29
C HIS A 117 0.54 28.84 -6.95
N GLU A 118 1.73 28.26 -6.97
CA GLU A 118 2.43 27.79 -5.76
C GLU A 118 2.79 28.91 -4.78
N ALA A 119 2.93 30.15 -5.27
CA ALA A 119 3.12 31.32 -4.43
C ALA A 119 1.92 31.60 -3.51
N THR A 120 0.71 31.26 -3.95
CA THR A 120 -0.56 31.54 -3.24
C THR A 120 -1.29 30.29 -2.76
N CYS A 121 -0.85 29.11 -3.19
CA CYS A 121 -1.44 27.83 -2.81
C CYS A 121 -1.24 27.55 -1.30
N PRO A 122 -2.31 27.41 -0.51
CA PRO A 122 -2.21 27.16 0.92
C PRO A 122 -1.38 25.91 1.25
N PHE A 123 -1.53 24.85 0.45
CA PHE A 123 -0.79 23.59 0.64
C PHE A 123 0.71 23.74 0.35
N ALA A 124 1.08 24.44 -0.73
CA ALA A 124 2.49 24.68 -1.08
C ALA A 124 3.18 25.67 -0.13
N VAL A 125 2.44 26.64 0.42
CA VAL A 125 2.93 27.54 1.48
C VAL A 125 3.18 26.75 2.76
N CYS A 126 2.22 25.94 3.21
CA CYS A 126 2.38 25.11 4.41
C CYS A 126 3.52 24.10 4.27
N GLN A 127 3.67 23.43 3.12
CA GLN A 127 4.80 22.52 2.88
C GLN A 127 6.15 23.24 2.97
N ARG A 128 6.28 24.44 2.39
CA ARG A 128 7.53 25.23 2.51
C ARG A 128 7.82 25.65 3.95
N MET A 129 6.80 25.97 4.74
CA MET A 129 6.97 26.30 6.15
C MET A 129 7.31 25.07 7.00
N MET A 130 6.76 23.90 6.66
CA MET A 130 7.00 22.65 7.39
C MET A 130 8.34 21.99 7.03
N ALA A 131 8.84 22.16 5.80
CA ALA A 131 10.09 21.57 5.34
C ALA A 131 11.29 21.81 6.29
N PRO A 132 11.61 23.05 6.74
CA PRO A 132 12.71 23.25 7.67
C PRO A 132 12.47 22.57 9.03
N LEU A 133 11.23 22.57 9.53
CA LEU A 133 10.87 21.91 10.78
C LEU A 133 10.99 20.39 10.67
N GLN A 134 10.64 19.80 9.53
CA GLN A 134 10.79 18.37 9.27
C GLN A 134 12.27 17.97 9.22
N THR A 135 13.12 18.79 8.60
CA THR A 135 14.57 18.62 8.60
C THR A 135 15.13 18.69 10.02
N GLU A 136 14.74 19.70 10.80
CA GLU A 136 15.17 19.87 12.19
C GLU A 136 14.73 18.68 13.07
N VAL A 137 13.50 18.18 12.92
CA VAL A 137 13.04 16.98 13.61
C VAL A 137 13.85 15.75 13.20
N ALA A 138 14.23 15.61 11.94
CA ALA A 138 15.07 14.50 11.48
C ALA A 138 16.49 14.57 12.07
N GLU A 139 17.09 15.77 12.11
CA GLU A 139 18.39 16.01 12.73
C GLU A 139 18.37 15.73 14.23
N LEU A 140 17.37 16.23 14.96
CA LEU A 140 17.20 15.98 16.39
C LEU A 140 16.99 14.49 16.69
N ARG A 141 16.28 13.76 15.83
CA ARG A 141 16.12 12.30 15.97
C ARG A 141 17.44 11.56 15.78
N ALA A 142 18.25 11.98 14.82
CA ALA A 142 19.58 11.43 14.59
C ALA A 142 20.54 11.73 15.75
N GLU A 143 20.48 12.95 16.31
CA GLU A 143 21.26 13.30 17.49
C GLU A 143 20.81 12.50 18.73
N ASN A 144 19.51 12.32 18.93
CA ASN A 144 18.99 11.54 20.06
C ASN A 144 19.43 10.07 19.98
N SER A 145 19.44 9.46 18.79
CA SER A 145 19.94 8.09 18.60
C SER A 145 21.44 7.99 18.90
N GLN A 146 22.23 8.99 18.48
CA GLN A 146 23.66 9.06 18.77
C GLN A 146 23.93 9.23 20.27
N LEU A 147 23.19 10.09 20.97
CA LEU A 147 23.33 10.28 22.42
C LEU A 147 22.98 9.01 23.20
N ARG A 148 21.89 8.31 22.81
CA ARG A 148 21.53 7.01 23.40
C ARG A 148 22.65 5.98 23.22
N SER A 149 23.27 5.90 22.04
CA SER A 149 24.43 5.00 21.83
C SER A 149 25.63 5.35 22.70
N ARG A 150 25.87 6.65 22.97
CA ARG A 150 26.95 7.10 23.84
C ARG A 150 26.69 6.81 25.31
N MET A 151 25.43 6.92 25.75
CA MET A 151 25.03 6.54 27.12
C MET A 151 25.29 5.05 27.37
N VAL A 152 24.88 4.18 26.45
CA VAL A 152 25.16 2.74 26.53
C VAL A 152 26.67 2.45 26.58
N ALA A 153 27.48 3.18 25.81
CA ALA A 153 28.94 3.01 25.82
C ALA A 153 29.60 3.47 27.14
N LEU A 154 29.05 4.48 27.82
CA LEU A 154 29.53 4.95 29.12
C LEU A 154 29.11 4.00 30.25
N GLU A 155 27.86 3.53 30.23
CA GLU A 155 27.33 2.52 31.17
C GLU A 155 28.14 1.21 31.07
N ALA A 156 28.60 0.84 29.88
CA ALA A 156 29.51 -0.29 29.68
C ALA A 156 30.94 -0.04 30.21
N GLY A 157 31.37 1.21 30.29
CA GLY A 157 32.68 1.60 30.83
C GLY A 157 32.72 1.60 32.37
N GLU A 158 31.61 1.96 33.02
CA GLU A 158 31.49 1.99 34.49
C GLU A 158 31.46 0.57 35.12
N ALA A 159 31.15 -0.46 34.34
CA ALA A 159 31.25 -1.86 34.76
C ALA A 159 32.70 -2.42 34.74
N GLY A 160 33.68 -1.64 34.27
CA GLY A 160 35.07 -2.06 34.05
C GLY A 160 36.06 -1.78 35.19
N GLU A 161 35.67 -1.02 36.24
CA GLU A 161 36.57 -0.68 37.35
C GLU A 161 36.30 -1.55 38.59
N GLY A 162 36.58 -2.84 38.48
CA GLY A 162 36.37 -3.80 39.56
C GLY A 162 37.38 -4.94 39.57
N GLY A 163 38.61 -4.67 40.03
CA GLY A 163 39.52 -5.62 40.69
C GLY A 163 40.14 -6.75 39.85
N GLU A 164 41.42 -6.62 39.51
CA GLU A 164 42.27 -7.76 39.14
C GLU A 164 43.32 -8.04 40.24
N GLU A 165 43.16 -9.17 40.95
CA GLU A 165 44.29 -9.93 41.49
C GLU A 165 44.29 -11.33 40.87
N GLY A 166 45.30 -11.58 40.03
CA GLY A 166 45.97 -12.87 39.82
C GLY A 166 45.16 -14.11 39.44
N GLY A 167 45.32 -14.59 38.20
CA GLY A 167 45.05 -16.00 37.91
C GLY A 167 44.90 -16.39 36.45
N ARG A 168 46.02 -16.82 35.85
CA ARG A 168 46.10 -17.44 34.51
C ARG A 168 45.09 -18.60 34.35
N ARG A 169 44.01 -18.38 33.58
CA ARG A 169 43.35 -19.43 32.79
C ARG A 169 42.96 -18.88 31.42
N VAL A 170 43.41 -19.62 30.42
CA VAL A 170 43.16 -19.44 28.99
C VAL A 170 41.65 -19.23 28.77
N ARG A 171 41.23 -17.99 28.46
CA ARG A 171 39.88 -17.72 27.96
C ARG A 171 39.87 -17.93 26.46
N GLN A 172 39.39 -19.11 26.11
CA GLN A 172 38.79 -19.48 24.83
C GLN A 172 38.00 -18.29 24.26
N ARG A 173 38.22 -17.96 22.98
CA ARG A 173 37.41 -16.96 22.26
C ARG A 173 35.93 -17.37 22.38
N VAL A 174 35.16 -16.66 23.19
CA VAL A 174 33.72 -16.73 23.18
C VAL A 174 33.28 -15.83 22.03
N GLY A 175 32.65 -16.42 21.01
CA GLY A 175 32.00 -15.69 19.93
C GLY A 175 30.90 -14.76 20.47
N ALA A 176 30.37 -13.91 19.59
CA ALA A 176 29.21 -13.08 19.90
C ALA A 176 28.15 -13.86 20.69
N ALA A 177 27.62 -13.24 21.76
CA ALA A 177 26.69 -13.90 22.66
C ALA A 177 25.47 -14.46 21.88
N PRO A 178 24.94 -15.64 22.25
CA PRO A 178 23.81 -16.28 21.55
C PRO A 178 22.47 -15.51 21.60
N GLN A 179 22.42 -14.31 22.20
CA GLN A 179 21.20 -13.61 22.57
C GLN A 179 20.75 -12.55 21.54
N ASP A 180 21.58 -12.21 20.54
CA ASP A 180 21.25 -11.23 19.49
C ASP A 180 20.87 -11.87 18.14
N ALA A 181 21.03 -13.19 18.00
CA ALA A 181 20.64 -13.89 16.77
C ALA A 181 19.10 -14.00 16.71
N PRO A 182 18.47 -13.67 15.56
CA PRO A 182 17.02 -13.79 15.44
C PRO A 182 16.60 -15.26 15.63
N PRO A 183 15.65 -15.56 16.53
CA PRO A 183 15.28 -16.92 16.86
C PRO A 183 14.64 -17.62 15.66
N SER A 184 14.77 -18.93 15.59
CA SER A 184 14.15 -19.79 14.59
C SER A 184 12.63 -19.74 14.66
N ASN A 185 11.95 -20.10 13.57
CA ASN A 185 10.48 -20.17 13.55
C ASN A 185 9.94 -21.15 14.61
N ALA A 186 10.68 -22.24 14.90
CA ALA A 186 10.30 -23.21 15.92
C ALA A 186 10.35 -22.61 17.33
N GLU A 187 11.37 -21.81 17.63
CA GLU A 187 11.48 -21.09 18.90
C GLU A 187 10.36 -20.07 19.04
N VAL A 188 10.08 -19.27 18.00
CA VAL A 188 8.98 -18.29 18.03
C VAL A 188 7.62 -18.97 18.22
N ARG A 189 7.36 -20.08 17.54
CA ARG A 189 6.10 -20.85 17.69
C ARG A 189 5.88 -21.39 19.11
N ALA A 190 6.96 -21.62 19.87
CA ALA A 190 6.88 -22.10 21.25
C ALA A 190 6.74 -20.96 22.28
N MET A 191 6.87 -19.70 21.86
CA MET A 191 6.79 -18.55 22.77
C MET A 191 5.38 -18.35 23.33
N ASP A 192 5.32 -17.84 24.56
CA ASP A 192 4.10 -17.24 25.09
C ASP A 192 3.87 -15.84 24.50
N VAL A 193 2.78 -15.20 24.91
CA VAL A 193 2.37 -13.88 24.43
C VAL A 193 3.44 -12.81 24.65
N ALA A 194 4.04 -12.77 25.84
CA ALA A 194 5.01 -11.75 26.20
C ALA A 194 6.31 -11.91 25.42
N ALA A 195 6.79 -13.15 25.29
CA ALA A 195 7.98 -13.47 24.51
C ALA A 195 7.76 -13.22 23.01
N ALA A 196 6.59 -13.57 22.46
CA ALA A 196 6.26 -13.30 21.05
C ALA A 196 6.17 -11.79 20.75
N ALA A 197 5.56 -10.99 21.64
CA ALA A 197 5.55 -9.54 21.49
C ALA A 197 6.96 -8.92 21.64
N ALA A 198 7.77 -9.44 22.57
CA ALA A 198 9.14 -8.96 22.79
C ALA A 198 10.06 -9.26 21.60
N VAL A 199 10.01 -10.48 21.06
CA VAL A 199 10.85 -10.87 19.92
C VAL A 199 10.49 -10.08 18.65
N LEU A 200 9.19 -9.83 18.43
CA LEU A 200 8.71 -9.01 17.32
C LEU A 200 9.26 -7.58 17.41
N ARG A 201 9.29 -7.02 18.62
CA ARG A 201 9.87 -5.69 18.89
C ARG A 201 11.38 -5.66 18.68
N ALA A 202 12.08 -6.68 19.19
CA ALA A 202 13.54 -6.74 19.15
C ALA A 202 14.09 -6.96 17.72
N HIS A 203 13.37 -7.74 16.92
CA HIS A 203 13.78 -8.10 15.56
C HIS A 203 12.80 -7.59 14.51
N VAL A 204 12.23 -6.38 14.72
CA VAL A 204 11.22 -5.78 13.84
C VAL A 204 11.69 -5.64 12.39
N SER A 205 13.00 -5.51 12.15
CA SER A 205 13.60 -5.42 10.81
C SER A 205 13.84 -6.78 10.13
N VAL A 206 13.51 -7.91 10.78
CA VAL A 206 13.70 -9.25 10.23
C VAL A 206 12.35 -9.82 9.81
N SER A 207 12.06 -9.80 8.50
CA SER A 207 10.76 -10.19 7.93
C SER A 207 10.29 -11.58 8.39
N ARG A 208 11.18 -12.58 8.36
CA ARG A 208 10.88 -13.94 8.84
C ARG A 208 10.40 -13.95 10.29
N VAL A 209 11.02 -13.17 11.17
CA VAL A 209 10.62 -13.10 12.59
C VAL A 209 9.31 -12.34 12.72
N ALA A 210 9.09 -11.30 11.92
CA ALA A 210 7.83 -10.58 11.85
C ALA A 210 6.66 -11.51 11.50
N VAL A 211 6.76 -12.25 10.40
CA VAL A 211 5.77 -13.28 10.00
C VAL A 211 5.51 -14.26 11.14
N ALA A 212 6.57 -14.92 11.64
CA ALA A 212 6.43 -15.98 12.63
C ALA A 212 5.82 -15.49 13.95
N ALA A 213 6.16 -14.27 14.37
CA ALA A 213 5.66 -13.70 15.62
C ALA A 213 4.24 -13.16 15.48
N CYS A 214 3.88 -12.50 14.37
CA CYS A 214 2.50 -12.09 14.08
C CYS A 214 1.57 -13.32 14.04
N MET A 215 1.94 -14.36 13.29
CA MET A 215 1.21 -15.63 13.24
C MET A 215 1.07 -16.27 14.62
N ARG A 216 2.13 -16.26 15.45
CA ARG A 216 2.05 -16.81 16.81
C ARG A 216 1.11 -16.00 17.69
N LEU A 217 1.17 -14.67 17.63
CA LEU A 217 0.29 -13.77 18.38
C LEU A 217 -1.17 -13.94 17.95
N ALA A 218 -1.44 -14.05 16.65
CA ALA A 218 -2.77 -14.32 16.11
C ALA A 218 -3.36 -15.62 16.70
N ASN A 219 -2.58 -16.71 16.69
CA ASN A 219 -2.98 -18.00 17.26
C ASN A 219 -3.23 -17.93 18.78
N LEU A 220 -2.34 -17.27 19.53
CA LEU A 220 -2.50 -17.11 20.97
C LEU A 220 -3.76 -16.31 21.32
N CYS A 221 -4.15 -15.32 20.52
CA CYS A 221 -5.36 -14.54 20.74
C CYS A 221 -6.63 -15.36 20.52
N MET A 222 -6.64 -16.31 19.58
CA MET A 222 -7.76 -17.27 19.45
C MET A 222 -7.92 -18.17 20.70
N GLU A 223 -6.85 -18.37 21.47
CA GLU A 223 -6.85 -19.07 22.75
C GLU A 223 -7.29 -18.17 23.94
N GLN A 224 -7.99 -17.06 23.67
CA GLN A 224 -8.48 -16.09 24.67
C GLN A 224 -7.37 -15.30 25.39
N ASN A 225 -6.22 -15.07 24.72
CA ASN A 225 -5.12 -14.27 25.27
C ASN A 225 -5.04 -12.84 24.72
N GLU A 226 -6.08 -12.34 24.06
CA GLU A 226 -6.05 -11.06 23.37
C GLU A 226 -5.87 -9.86 24.34
N GLN A 227 -6.35 -9.98 25.59
CA GLN A 227 -6.09 -8.98 26.63
C GLN A 227 -4.62 -9.00 27.08
N LEU A 228 -4.06 -10.19 27.28
CA LEU A 228 -2.64 -10.35 27.63
C LEU A 228 -1.73 -9.86 26.51
N ALA A 229 -2.13 -10.07 25.25
CA ALA A 229 -1.39 -9.60 24.08
C ALA A 229 -1.36 -8.07 24.03
N ALA A 230 -2.50 -7.43 24.27
CA ALA A 230 -2.55 -5.98 24.42
C ALA A 230 -1.61 -5.54 25.56
N GLU A 231 -1.74 -6.09 26.77
CA GLU A 231 -0.90 -5.72 27.93
C GLU A 231 0.61 -5.92 27.69
N ALA A 232 0.99 -6.96 26.96
CA ALA A 232 2.38 -7.21 26.53
C ALA A 232 2.88 -6.23 25.44
N GLY A 233 2.01 -5.37 24.90
CA GLY A 233 2.34 -4.44 23.84
C GLY A 233 2.54 -5.10 22.48
N ALA A 234 1.77 -6.16 22.21
CA ALA A 234 1.74 -6.82 20.92
C ALA A 234 1.21 -5.90 19.81
N ILE A 235 0.18 -5.09 20.10
CA ILE A 235 -0.44 -4.16 19.14
C ILE A 235 0.62 -3.25 18.52
N GLU A 236 1.40 -2.56 19.36
CA GLU A 236 2.45 -1.64 18.87
C GLU A 236 3.56 -2.39 18.11
N ALA A 237 3.90 -3.61 18.54
CA ALA A 237 4.91 -4.41 17.88
C ALA A 237 4.46 -4.90 16.50
N ILE A 238 3.19 -5.32 16.36
CA ILE A 238 2.58 -5.75 15.09
C ILE A 238 2.54 -4.57 14.12
N VAL A 239 2.03 -3.41 14.55
CA VAL A 239 1.97 -2.22 13.69
C VAL A 239 3.38 -1.78 13.24
N ALA A 240 4.36 -1.80 14.14
CA ALA A 240 5.74 -1.48 13.79
C ALA A 240 6.33 -2.47 12.77
N ALA A 241 6.00 -3.77 12.88
CA ALA A 241 6.45 -4.79 11.93
C ALA A 241 5.82 -4.59 10.54
N MET A 242 4.52 -4.33 10.47
CA MET A 242 3.84 -4.00 9.21
C MET A 242 4.48 -2.76 8.54
N GLN A 243 4.76 -1.72 9.33
CA GLN A 243 5.41 -0.50 8.84
C GLN A 243 6.87 -0.71 8.41
N ALA A 244 7.58 -1.66 9.01
CA ALA A 244 8.96 -2.00 8.64
C ALA A 244 9.06 -2.81 7.34
N HIS A 245 8.01 -3.56 6.99
CA HIS A 245 7.99 -4.47 5.83
C HIS A 245 6.82 -4.22 4.87
N PRO A 246 6.59 -2.98 4.40
CA PRO A 246 5.38 -2.64 3.63
C PRO A 246 5.27 -3.38 2.29
N GLN A 247 6.38 -3.90 1.76
CA GLN A 247 6.44 -4.61 0.47
C GLN A 247 6.43 -6.13 0.61
N GLU A 248 6.35 -6.68 1.82
CA GLU A 248 6.32 -8.13 2.08
C GLU A 248 4.89 -8.56 2.40
N ALA A 249 4.21 -9.17 1.42
CA ALA A 249 2.80 -9.54 1.53
C ALA A 249 2.50 -10.41 2.76
N GLU A 250 3.32 -11.43 3.01
CA GLU A 250 3.16 -12.36 4.15
C GLU A 250 3.25 -11.64 5.51
N VAL A 251 4.06 -10.58 5.64
CA VAL A 251 4.11 -9.78 6.87
C VAL A 251 2.84 -8.94 7.03
N GLN A 252 2.30 -8.42 5.93
CA GLN A 252 1.08 -7.61 5.95
C GLN A 252 -0.16 -8.45 6.27
N GLU A 253 -0.28 -9.63 5.66
CA GLU A 253 -1.33 -10.63 5.93
C GLU A 253 -1.35 -11.00 7.41
N GLU A 254 -0.25 -11.57 7.91
CA GLU A 254 -0.15 -12.02 9.31
C GLU A 254 -0.27 -10.87 10.31
N GLY A 255 0.21 -9.68 9.93
CA GLY A 255 0.07 -8.47 10.73
C GLY A 255 -1.38 -8.02 10.87
N CYS A 256 -2.12 -7.99 9.76
CA CYS A 256 -3.55 -7.69 9.75
C CYS A 256 -4.34 -8.73 10.55
N GLY A 257 -4.12 -10.04 10.31
CA GLY A 257 -4.82 -11.10 11.04
C GLY A 257 -4.53 -11.10 12.54
N ALA A 258 -3.29 -10.82 12.94
CA ALA A 258 -2.96 -10.63 14.35
C ALA A 258 -3.71 -9.42 14.95
N LEU A 259 -3.84 -8.31 14.23
CA LEU A 259 -4.63 -7.15 14.69
C LEU A 259 -6.12 -7.47 14.81
N THR A 260 -6.69 -8.22 13.87
CA THR A 260 -8.08 -8.72 13.93
C THR A 260 -8.30 -9.47 15.24
N ASN A 261 -7.47 -10.47 15.53
CA ASN A 261 -7.64 -11.32 16.71
C ASN A 261 -7.38 -10.56 18.02
N VAL A 262 -6.37 -9.68 18.08
CA VAL A 262 -6.11 -8.88 19.28
C VAL A 262 -7.25 -7.88 19.56
N CYS A 263 -7.87 -7.33 18.52
CA CYS A 263 -8.95 -6.35 18.65
C CYS A 263 -10.34 -6.98 18.74
N PHE A 264 -10.46 -8.30 18.65
CA PHE A 264 -11.74 -8.99 18.71
C PHE A 264 -12.45 -8.74 20.06
N GLY A 265 -13.77 -8.60 20.01
CA GLY A 265 -14.62 -8.42 21.19
C GLY A 265 -15.43 -7.12 21.20
N ASN A 266 -16.67 -7.19 21.67
CA ASN A 266 -17.61 -6.07 21.69
C ASN A 266 -17.84 -5.50 23.11
N ASP A 267 -17.12 -5.97 24.11
CA ASP A 267 -17.19 -5.50 25.49
C ASP A 267 -16.29 -4.27 25.72
N ALA A 268 -16.18 -3.82 26.97
CA ALA A 268 -15.36 -2.66 27.29
C ALA A 268 -13.86 -2.89 27.06
N ALA A 269 -13.37 -4.12 27.27
CA ALA A 269 -11.98 -4.49 27.06
C ALA A 269 -11.63 -4.52 25.57
N GLY A 270 -12.46 -5.16 24.74
CA GLY A 270 -12.33 -5.16 23.28
C GLY A 270 -12.29 -3.74 22.71
N ARG A 271 -13.23 -2.87 23.12
CA ARG A 271 -13.23 -1.46 22.69
C ARG A 271 -11.96 -0.69 23.12
N ALA A 272 -11.40 -0.99 24.29
CA ALA A 272 -10.15 -0.39 24.75
C ALA A 272 -8.95 -0.89 23.90
N ARG A 273 -8.93 -2.17 23.52
CA ARG A 273 -7.93 -2.72 22.59
C ARG A 273 -8.03 -2.10 21.21
N SER A 274 -9.23 -1.98 20.64
CA SER A 274 -9.45 -1.28 19.35
C SER A 274 -9.02 0.19 19.41
N GLN A 275 -9.26 0.88 20.54
CA GLN A 275 -8.76 2.25 20.72
C GLN A 275 -7.23 2.30 20.72
N ARG A 276 -6.59 1.40 21.46
CA ARG A 276 -5.13 1.30 21.49
C ARG A 276 -4.52 0.98 20.13
N ALA A 277 -5.16 0.11 19.34
CA ALA A 277 -4.76 -0.18 17.98
C ALA A 277 -4.86 1.07 17.08
N ALA A 278 -5.95 1.83 17.17
CA ALA A 278 -6.06 3.10 16.47
C ALA A 278 -4.95 4.07 16.89
N ASP A 279 -4.69 4.24 18.19
CA ASP A 279 -3.64 5.13 18.70
C ASP A 279 -2.24 4.71 18.23
N ALA A 280 -1.98 3.39 18.08
CA ALA A 280 -0.75 2.85 17.53
C ALA A 280 -0.60 3.03 16.01
N GLY A 281 -1.67 3.40 15.29
CA GLY A 281 -1.66 3.57 13.83
C GLY A 281 -2.03 2.33 13.04
N ALA A 282 -2.75 1.38 13.64
CA ALA A 282 -3.18 0.14 12.98
C ALA A 282 -4.08 0.39 11.78
N ILE A 283 -4.95 1.41 11.83
CA ILE A 283 -5.85 1.78 10.73
C ILE A 283 -5.03 2.18 9.49
N GLU A 284 -4.08 3.09 9.66
CA GLU A 284 -3.23 3.55 8.56
C GLU A 284 -2.34 2.42 8.03
N ALA A 285 -1.84 1.54 8.91
CA ALA A 285 -1.03 0.39 8.51
C ALA A 285 -1.84 -0.62 7.67
N ALA A 286 -3.07 -0.95 8.08
CA ALA A 286 -3.95 -1.84 7.32
C ALA A 286 -4.33 -1.26 5.95
N VAL A 287 -4.62 0.04 5.88
CA VAL A 287 -4.88 0.70 4.59
C VAL A 287 -3.65 0.66 3.68
N ALA A 288 -2.46 0.95 4.22
CA ALA A 288 -1.22 0.89 3.46
C ALA A 288 -0.90 -0.54 2.97
N ALA A 289 -1.15 -1.56 3.80
CA ALA A 289 -1.02 -2.97 3.42
C ALA A 289 -1.89 -3.32 2.21
N MET A 290 -3.19 -3.00 2.28
CA MET A 290 -4.14 -3.26 1.20
C MET A 290 -3.74 -2.54 -0.09
N GLN A 291 -3.28 -1.29 0.01
CA GLN A 291 -2.85 -0.49 -1.15
C GLN A 291 -1.53 -0.99 -1.75
N ALA A 292 -0.61 -1.53 -0.95
CA ALA A 292 0.66 -2.07 -1.42
C ALA A 292 0.49 -3.43 -2.11
N HIS A 293 -0.50 -4.23 -1.71
CA HIS A 293 -0.71 -5.61 -2.18
C HIS A 293 -2.10 -5.85 -2.79
N PRO A 294 -2.57 -5.03 -3.76
CA PRO A 294 -3.95 -5.10 -4.27
C PRO A 294 -4.29 -6.42 -4.97
N GLN A 295 -3.30 -7.22 -5.34
CA GLN A 295 -3.47 -8.49 -6.07
C GLN A 295 -3.29 -9.73 -5.19
N VAL A 296 -3.04 -9.58 -3.89
CA VAL A 296 -2.89 -10.68 -2.94
C VAL A 296 -4.19 -10.77 -2.14
N ALA A 297 -5.01 -11.80 -2.39
CA ALA A 297 -6.35 -11.92 -1.83
C ALA A 297 -6.33 -11.97 -0.30
N GLU A 298 -5.39 -12.72 0.26
CA GLU A 298 -5.21 -12.94 1.69
C GLU A 298 -4.91 -11.62 2.43
N VAL A 299 -4.09 -10.74 1.85
CA VAL A 299 -3.82 -9.40 2.42
C VAL A 299 -5.07 -8.51 2.35
N GLN A 300 -5.89 -8.64 1.31
CA GLN A 300 -7.12 -7.86 1.16
C GLN A 300 -8.20 -8.31 2.16
N GLU A 301 -8.36 -9.62 2.32
CA GLU A 301 -9.24 -10.23 3.31
C GLU A 301 -8.87 -9.76 4.72
N GLU A 302 -7.64 -10.04 5.14
CA GLU A 302 -7.17 -9.71 6.49
C GLU A 302 -7.16 -8.19 6.74
N GLY A 303 -6.84 -7.40 5.71
CA GLY A 303 -6.94 -5.94 5.77
C GLY A 303 -8.36 -5.45 6.02
N CYS A 304 -9.36 -6.03 5.33
CA CYS A 304 -10.78 -5.73 5.56
C CYS A 304 -11.21 -6.14 6.98
N GLN A 305 -10.83 -7.33 7.46
CA GLN A 305 -11.14 -7.81 8.81
C GLN A 305 -10.52 -6.92 9.90
N ALA A 306 -9.26 -6.52 9.74
CA ALA A 306 -8.56 -5.66 10.68
C ALA A 306 -9.25 -4.29 10.77
N LEU A 307 -9.63 -3.70 9.63
CA LEU A 307 -10.38 -2.44 9.59
C LEU A 307 -11.76 -2.58 10.25
N ALA A 308 -12.49 -3.67 9.99
CA ALA A 308 -13.79 -3.94 10.59
C ALA A 308 -13.68 -4.07 12.12
N SER A 309 -12.66 -4.77 12.62
CA SER A 309 -12.42 -5.02 14.05
C SER A 309 -11.97 -3.77 14.80
N VAL A 310 -10.99 -3.04 14.25
CA VAL A 310 -10.48 -1.81 14.88
C VAL A 310 -11.53 -0.70 14.86
N CYS A 311 -12.36 -0.61 13.81
CA CYS A 311 -13.40 0.42 13.69
C CYS A 311 -14.75 0.01 14.29
N TYR A 312 -14.83 -1.12 14.98
CA TYR A 312 -16.06 -1.55 15.64
C TYR A 312 -16.46 -0.61 16.78
N GLY A 313 -17.78 -0.48 16.98
CA GLY A 313 -18.37 0.35 18.04
C GLY A 313 -19.16 1.56 17.54
N ASN A 314 -20.16 1.97 18.33
CA ASN A 314 -21.00 3.15 18.08
C ASN A 314 -20.91 4.17 19.23
N GLU A 315 -20.06 3.92 20.23
CA GLU A 315 -19.66 4.91 21.20
C GLU A 315 -18.80 6.00 20.56
N THR A 316 -18.65 7.15 21.23
CA THR A 316 -17.89 8.31 20.71
C THR A 316 -16.49 7.94 20.20
N ALA A 317 -15.78 7.07 20.91
CA ALA A 317 -14.47 6.57 20.48
C ALA A 317 -14.55 5.74 19.19
N GLY A 318 -15.48 4.79 19.10
CA GLY A 318 -15.73 4.01 17.89
C GLY A 318 -16.11 4.87 16.68
N LEU A 319 -16.95 5.88 16.86
CA LEU A 319 -17.30 6.82 15.80
C LEU A 319 -16.07 7.66 15.37
N ALA A 320 -15.21 8.06 16.30
CA ALA A 320 -13.94 8.72 15.99
C ALA A 320 -12.98 7.80 15.21
N ARG A 321 -12.91 6.49 15.55
CA ARG A 321 -12.13 5.49 14.80
C ARG A 321 -12.63 5.34 13.36
N LYS A 322 -13.96 5.25 13.16
CA LYS A 322 -14.57 5.22 11.82
C LYS A 322 -14.24 6.47 11.01
N GLN A 323 -14.26 7.64 11.65
CA GLN A 323 -13.89 8.89 10.98
C GLN A 323 -12.41 8.94 10.61
N ARG A 324 -11.52 8.41 11.47
CA ARG A 324 -10.09 8.27 11.17
C ARG A 324 -9.84 7.31 10.02
N ALA A 325 -10.52 6.16 9.99
CA ALA A 325 -10.44 5.22 8.88
C ALA A 325 -10.90 5.84 7.56
N ALA A 326 -12.00 6.59 7.58
CA ALA A 326 -12.42 7.36 6.41
C ALA A 326 -11.31 8.34 5.99
N ALA A 327 -10.75 9.14 6.90
CA ALA A 327 -9.68 10.08 6.59
C ALA A 327 -8.42 9.41 6.00
N ALA A 328 -8.09 8.21 6.47
CA ALA A 328 -6.98 7.41 5.96
C ALA A 328 -7.23 6.77 4.58
N GLY A 329 -8.45 6.82 4.05
CA GLY A 329 -8.81 6.21 2.76
C GLY A 329 -9.21 4.74 2.84
N ALA A 330 -9.64 4.27 4.03
CA ALA A 330 -10.05 2.88 4.22
C ALA A 330 -11.25 2.48 3.36
N ILE A 331 -12.20 3.40 3.14
CA ILE A 331 -13.38 3.12 2.31
C ILE A 331 -12.97 2.82 0.88
N GLU A 332 -12.10 3.63 0.30
CA GLU A 332 -11.57 3.43 -1.06
C GLU A 332 -10.73 2.17 -1.17
N ALA A 333 -9.91 1.86 -0.15
CA ALA A 333 -9.10 0.64 -0.12
C ALA A 333 -9.99 -0.61 -0.12
N VAL A 334 -11.03 -0.65 0.71
CA VAL A 334 -11.98 -1.77 0.77
C VAL A 334 -12.76 -1.92 -0.54
N VAL A 335 -13.22 -0.82 -1.15
CA VAL A 335 -13.89 -0.90 -2.45
C VAL A 335 -12.96 -1.43 -3.53
N ALA A 336 -11.70 -0.97 -3.56
CA ALA A 336 -10.70 -1.46 -4.51
C ALA A 336 -10.38 -2.96 -4.29
N ALA A 337 -10.30 -3.41 -3.04
CA ALA A 337 -10.11 -4.82 -2.68
C ALA A 337 -11.23 -5.70 -3.25
N MET A 338 -12.48 -5.33 -3.00
CA MET A 338 -13.64 -6.05 -3.50
C MET A 338 -13.72 -6.04 -5.03
N GLN A 339 -13.29 -4.96 -5.69
CA GLN A 339 -13.23 -4.88 -7.15
C GLN A 339 -12.11 -5.74 -7.75
N ALA A 340 -10.97 -5.87 -7.06
CA ALA A 340 -9.83 -6.66 -7.52
C ALA A 340 -10.08 -8.17 -7.36
N HIS A 341 -10.86 -8.58 -6.36
CA HIS A 341 -11.09 -9.99 -6.02
C HIS A 341 -12.59 -10.38 -6.02
N PRO A 342 -13.32 -10.20 -7.14
CA PRO A 342 -14.76 -10.40 -7.19
C PRO A 342 -15.20 -11.86 -7.01
N GLN A 343 -14.28 -12.82 -7.17
CA GLN A 343 -14.58 -14.26 -7.06
C GLN A 343 -14.13 -14.88 -5.72
N GLU A 344 -13.43 -14.12 -4.87
CA GLU A 344 -12.98 -14.59 -3.56
C GLU A 344 -14.05 -14.25 -2.53
N ALA A 345 -14.80 -15.27 -2.07
CA ALA A 345 -15.95 -15.08 -1.19
C ALA A 345 -15.58 -14.39 0.13
N GLU A 346 -14.46 -14.78 0.73
CA GLU A 346 -13.95 -14.23 2.00
C GLU A 346 -13.64 -12.72 1.87
N VAL A 347 -12.94 -12.31 0.81
CA VAL A 347 -12.69 -10.88 0.53
C VAL A 347 -14.00 -10.09 0.34
N GLN A 348 -15.00 -10.68 -0.31
CA GLN A 348 -16.30 -10.02 -0.50
C GLN A 348 -17.07 -9.90 0.82
N GLU A 349 -17.07 -10.95 1.64
CA GLU A 349 -17.71 -10.97 2.96
C GLU A 349 -17.13 -9.89 3.86
N ASP A 350 -15.80 -9.89 4.04
CA ASP A 350 -15.11 -8.96 4.92
C ASP A 350 -15.16 -7.54 4.39
N GLY A 351 -15.09 -7.35 3.06
CA GLY A 351 -15.28 -6.06 2.43
C GLY A 351 -16.68 -5.49 2.69
N CYS A 352 -17.73 -6.32 2.57
CA CYS A 352 -19.10 -5.94 2.93
C CYS A 352 -19.21 -5.56 4.41
N GLY A 353 -18.61 -6.35 5.30
CA GLY A 353 -18.59 -6.10 6.74
C GLY A 353 -17.87 -4.79 7.11
N ALA A 354 -16.71 -4.55 6.52
CA ALA A 354 -15.93 -3.32 6.72
C ALA A 354 -16.69 -2.08 6.24
N LEU A 355 -17.33 -2.13 5.05
CA LEU A 355 -18.15 -1.04 4.53
C LEU A 355 -19.41 -0.81 5.37
N ALA A 356 -20.09 -1.87 5.80
CA ALA A 356 -21.22 -1.80 6.71
C ALA A 356 -20.86 -1.07 8.00
N ASN A 357 -19.71 -1.43 8.59
CA ASN A 357 -19.22 -0.81 9.81
C ASN A 357 -18.82 0.66 9.60
N ALA A 358 -18.03 0.97 8.57
CA ALA A 358 -17.59 2.32 8.27
C ALA A 358 -18.75 3.29 8.00
N CYS A 359 -19.83 2.81 7.38
CA CYS A 359 -21.01 3.59 7.00
C CYS A 359 -22.11 3.64 8.09
N SER A 360 -21.90 2.98 9.23
CA SER A 360 -22.81 3.00 10.37
C SER A 360 -22.54 4.18 11.32
N GLY A 361 -23.38 4.31 12.36
CA GLY A 361 -23.36 5.40 13.33
C GLY A 361 -24.52 6.38 13.14
N ASP A 362 -24.64 7.35 14.05
CA ASP A 362 -25.62 8.43 14.06
C ASP A 362 -24.96 9.82 14.25
N ASP A 363 -23.64 9.89 14.14
CA ASP A 363 -22.88 11.13 14.24
C ASP A 363 -22.98 12.01 12.99
N ALA A 364 -22.67 13.30 13.15
CA ALA A 364 -22.67 14.27 12.06
C ALA A 364 -21.74 13.89 10.90
N ALA A 365 -20.65 13.16 11.15
CA ALA A 365 -19.71 12.78 10.10
C ALA A 365 -20.16 11.55 9.31
N ARG A 366 -21.20 10.82 9.76
CA ARG A 366 -21.80 9.69 9.03
C ARG A 366 -22.19 10.06 7.61
N LEU A 367 -22.81 11.23 7.41
CA LEU A 367 -23.25 11.67 6.08
C LEU A 367 -22.06 11.83 5.12
N ALA A 368 -20.94 12.35 5.60
CA ALA A 368 -19.72 12.45 4.80
C ALA A 368 -19.14 11.06 4.47
N ARG A 369 -19.17 10.12 5.43
CA ARG A 369 -18.68 8.74 5.20
C ARG A 369 -19.51 8.00 4.16
N ILE A 370 -20.84 8.04 4.24
CA ILE A 370 -21.70 7.36 3.25
C ILE A 370 -21.61 8.01 1.86
N GLN A 371 -21.42 9.33 1.79
CA GLN A 371 -21.22 10.01 0.51
C GLN A 371 -19.89 9.60 -0.10
N ARG A 372 -18.83 9.56 0.70
CA ARG A 372 -17.51 9.07 0.28
C ARG A 372 -17.55 7.62 -0.22
N ALA A 373 -18.28 6.75 0.48
CA ALA A 373 -18.49 5.36 0.02
C ALA A 373 -19.23 5.31 -1.32
N ALA A 374 -20.28 6.10 -1.49
CA ALA A 374 -20.97 6.19 -2.77
C ALA A 374 -20.05 6.72 -3.88
N ASP A 375 -19.26 7.77 -3.63
CA ASP A 375 -18.33 8.34 -4.61
C ASP A 375 -17.20 7.38 -4.98
N ALA A 376 -16.77 6.53 -4.05
CA ALA A 376 -15.79 5.47 -4.28
C ALA A 376 -16.35 4.28 -5.10
N GLY A 377 -17.67 4.19 -5.29
CA GLY A 377 -18.32 3.08 -6.00
C GLY A 377 -18.74 1.90 -5.11
N ALA A 378 -18.91 2.13 -3.81
CA ALA A 378 -19.31 1.08 -2.86
C ALA A 378 -20.67 0.45 -3.21
N ILE A 379 -21.63 1.23 -3.73
CA ILE A 379 -22.96 0.72 -4.08
C ILE A 379 -22.85 -0.34 -5.16
N GLU A 380 -22.13 -0.03 -6.23
CA GLU A 380 -21.97 -0.92 -7.38
C GLU A 380 -21.19 -2.19 -7.00
N VAL A 381 -20.14 -2.08 -6.18
CA VAL A 381 -19.36 -3.26 -5.77
C VAL A 381 -20.14 -4.16 -4.79
N LEU A 382 -20.93 -3.59 -3.87
CA LEU A 382 -21.77 -4.37 -2.94
C LEU A 382 -22.83 -5.17 -3.69
N VAL A 383 -23.48 -4.56 -4.70
CA VAL A 383 -24.46 -5.27 -5.54
C VAL A 383 -23.78 -6.37 -6.36
N ALA A 384 -22.61 -6.08 -6.95
CA ALA A 384 -21.84 -7.07 -7.70
C ALA A 384 -21.40 -8.25 -6.81
N ALA A 385 -20.98 -7.99 -5.58
CA ALA A 385 -20.62 -9.02 -4.59
C ALA A 385 -21.79 -9.96 -4.31
N MET A 386 -22.96 -9.38 -4.01
CA MET A 386 -24.19 -10.16 -3.78
C MET A 386 -24.59 -10.99 -5.01
N GLN A 387 -24.41 -10.47 -6.22
CA GLN A 387 -24.71 -11.18 -7.45
C GLN A 387 -23.70 -12.30 -7.77
N ALA A 388 -22.42 -12.09 -7.47
CA ALA A 388 -21.35 -13.06 -7.70
C ALA A 388 -21.40 -14.24 -6.71
N HIS A 389 -21.86 -13.99 -5.47
CA HIS A 389 -21.86 -14.98 -4.38
C HIS A 389 -23.25 -15.28 -3.82
N PRO A 390 -24.22 -15.72 -4.64
CA PRO A 390 -25.62 -15.90 -4.21
C PRO A 390 -25.80 -17.00 -3.17
N GLN A 391 -24.85 -17.94 -3.03
CA GLN A 391 -24.92 -19.04 -2.08
C GLN A 391 -24.22 -18.73 -0.75
N GLU A 392 -23.48 -17.62 -0.65
CA GLU A 392 -22.77 -17.25 0.58
C GLU A 392 -23.65 -16.36 1.45
N ALA A 393 -24.22 -16.95 2.49
CA ALA A 393 -25.22 -16.30 3.33
C ALA A 393 -24.71 -15.02 4.00
N GLU A 394 -23.45 -15.00 4.44
CA GLU A 394 -22.85 -13.83 5.09
C GLU A 394 -22.58 -12.69 4.10
N VAL A 395 -22.09 -12.98 2.89
CA VAL A 395 -21.99 -11.97 1.81
C VAL A 395 -23.35 -11.34 1.53
N GLN A 396 -24.41 -12.15 1.45
CA GLN A 396 -25.76 -11.62 1.24
C GLN A 396 -26.24 -10.74 2.41
N GLN A 397 -26.00 -11.19 3.63
CA GLN A 397 -26.42 -10.48 4.84
C GLN A 397 -25.67 -9.15 4.97
N LEU A 398 -24.34 -9.17 4.96
CA LEU A 398 -23.49 -8.00 5.11
C LEU A 398 -23.64 -7.04 3.93
N GLY A 399 -23.78 -7.56 2.71
CA GLY A 399 -24.09 -6.76 1.52
C GLY A 399 -25.38 -5.96 1.68
N CYS A 400 -26.45 -6.61 2.18
CA CYS A 400 -27.70 -5.91 2.50
C CYS A 400 -27.52 -4.84 3.59
N VAL A 401 -26.79 -5.15 4.67
CA VAL A 401 -26.53 -4.18 5.75
C VAL A 401 -25.74 -2.96 5.24
N ALA A 402 -24.70 -3.19 4.44
CA ALA A 402 -23.88 -2.14 3.87
C ALA A 402 -24.70 -1.24 2.93
N LEU A 403 -25.51 -1.83 2.04
CA LEU A 403 -26.39 -1.08 1.15
C LEU A 403 -27.44 -0.27 1.92
N VAL A 404 -28.06 -0.83 2.96
CA VAL A 404 -28.97 -0.05 3.84
C VAL A 404 -28.24 1.14 4.44
N ASN A 405 -27.03 0.94 4.97
CA ASN A 405 -26.27 2.01 5.60
C ASN A 405 -25.91 3.12 4.61
N VAL A 406 -25.40 2.77 3.42
CA VAL A 406 -24.99 3.72 2.39
C VAL A 406 -26.20 4.45 1.79
N CYS A 407 -27.32 3.76 1.55
CA CYS A 407 -28.52 4.33 0.92
C CYS A 407 -29.47 5.02 1.92
N SER A 408 -29.17 5.06 3.22
CA SER A 408 -30.00 5.78 4.20
C SER A 408 -29.61 7.26 4.34
N GLY A 409 -30.53 8.10 4.82
CA GLY A 409 -30.28 9.50 5.20
C GLY A 409 -31.13 10.54 4.44
N THR A 410 -30.97 11.81 4.81
CA THR A 410 -31.81 12.94 4.34
C THR A 410 -31.62 13.32 2.88
N ASP A 411 -30.58 12.83 2.22
CA ASP A 411 -30.30 13.02 0.79
C ASP A 411 -29.92 11.67 0.14
N ALA A 412 -30.79 10.69 0.33
CA ALA A 412 -30.61 9.32 -0.14
C ALA A 412 -31.00 9.09 -1.60
N ALA A 413 -31.82 9.98 -2.19
CA ALA A 413 -32.47 9.75 -3.48
C ALA A 413 -31.48 9.38 -4.60
N GLY A 414 -30.36 10.11 -4.72
CA GLY A 414 -29.33 9.80 -5.71
C GLY A 414 -28.65 8.45 -5.47
N ARG A 415 -28.40 8.08 -4.20
CA ARG A 415 -27.80 6.78 -3.84
C ARG A 415 -28.78 5.62 -4.05
N ILE A 416 -30.06 5.80 -3.74
CA ILE A 416 -31.13 4.83 -4.01
C ILE A 416 -31.27 4.61 -5.52
N GLN A 417 -31.28 5.69 -6.32
CA GLN A 417 -31.34 5.59 -7.77
C GLN A 417 -30.13 4.83 -8.35
N ARG A 418 -28.92 5.09 -7.83
CA ARG A 418 -27.71 4.34 -8.20
C ARG A 418 -27.82 2.86 -7.83
N ALA A 419 -28.28 2.54 -6.62
CA ALA A 419 -28.48 1.16 -6.19
C ALA A 419 -29.50 0.42 -7.08
N ALA A 420 -30.63 1.06 -7.41
CA ALA A 420 -31.59 0.52 -8.36
C ALA A 420 -30.97 0.31 -9.75
N GLY A 421 -30.21 1.29 -10.26
CA GLY A 421 -29.51 1.18 -11.55
C GLY A 421 -28.44 0.09 -11.59
N ALA A 422 -27.82 -0.24 -10.45
CA ALA A 422 -26.88 -1.34 -10.31
C ALA A 422 -27.54 -2.73 -10.20
N GLY A 423 -28.87 -2.79 -10.04
CA GLY A 423 -29.63 -4.04 -9.89
C GLY A 423 -29.77 -4.53 -8.44
N ALA A 424 -29.76 -3.62 -7.46
CA ALA A 424 -29.89 -3.96 -6.05
C ALA A 424 -31.24 -4.62 -5.72
N ILE A 425 -32.32 -4.25 -6.41
CA ILE A 425 -33.67 -4.78 -6.18
C ILE A 425 -33.74 -6.26 -6.55
N GLU A 426 -33.18 -6.63 -7.70
CA GLU A 426 -33.09 -7.99 -8.17
C GLU A 426 -32.13 -8.81 -7.28
N ALA A 427 -30.98 -8.23 -6.93
CA ALA A 427 -30.00 -8.87 -6.07
C ALA A 427 -30.59 -9.23 -4.68
N VAL A 428 -31.27 -8.29 -4.02
CA VAL A 428 -31.87 -8.55 -2.70
C VAL A 428 -33.03 -9.54 -2.77
N ALA A 429 -33.83 -9.51 -3.83
CA ALA A 429 -34.89 -10.50 -4.03
C ALA A 429 -34.31 -11.91 -4.22
N ALA A 430 -33.24 -12.04 -5.02
CA ALA A 430 -32.54 -13.31 -5.22
C ALA A 430 -31.87 -13.81 -3.92
N ALA A 431 -31.25 -12.91 -3.14
CA ALA A 431 -30.66 -13.21 -1.84
C ALA A 431 -31.69 -13.81 -0.87
N MET A 432 -32.84 -13.14 -0.71
CA MET A 432 -33.92 -13.63 0.14
C MET A 432 -34.52 -14.94 -0.36
N GLN A 433 -34.55 -15.17 -1.68
CA GLN A 433 -35.04 -16.43 -2.24
C GLN A 433 -34.05 -17.59 -2.04
N ALA A 434 -32.75 -17.34 -2.18
CA ALA A 434 -31.70 -18.34 -2.01
C ALA A 434 -31.53 -18.76 -0.54
N HIS A 435 -31.79 -17.85 0.40
CA HIS A 435 -31.57 -18.05 1.84
C HIS A 435 -32.84 -17.91 2.69
N PRO A 436 -33.90 -18.71 2.45
CA PRO A 436 -35.20 -18.53 3.11
C PRO A 436 -35.19 -18.78 4.62
N GLN A 437 -34.19 -19.51 5.12
CA GLN A 437 -34.07 -19.86 6.54
C GLN A 437 -33.01 -19.04 7.29
N VAL A 438 -32.24 -18.20 6.59
CA VAL A 438 -31.22 -17.36 7.21
C VAL A 438 -31.89 -16.06 7.66
N ALA A 439 -32.23 -16.00 8.94
CA ALA A 439 -33.01 -14.90 9.52
C ALA A 439 -32.39 -13.51 9.27
N GLY A 440 -31.06 -13.40 9.32
CA GLY A 440 -30.39 -12.13 9.08
C GLY A 440 -30.44 -11.67 7.61
N VAL A 441 -30.29 -12.58 6.64
CA VAL A 441 -30.52 -12.29 5.20
C VAL A 441 -31.96 -11.83 4.97
N GLN A 442 -32.95 -12.52 5.55
CA GLN A 442 -34.36 -12.12 5.41
C GLN A 442 -34.63 -10.74 6.02
N ALA A 443 -34.15 -10.50 7.25
CA ALA A 443 -34.41 -9.25 7.95
C ALA A 443 -33.75 -8.05 7.27
N GLN A 444 -32.47 -8.17 6.87
CA GLN A 444 -31.75 -7.08 6.23
C GLN A 444 -32.16 -6.90 4.77
N GLY A 445 -32.44 -8.01 4.08
CA GLY A 445 -32.99 -7.98 2.72
C GLY A 445 -34.34 -7.26 2.68
N GLN A 446 -35.24 -7.53 3.63
CA GLN A 446 -36.52 -6.82 3.69
C GLN A 446 -36.33 -5.32 3.95
N ARG A 447 -35.44 -4.94 4.87
CA ARG A 447 -35.12 -3.53 5.13
C ARG A 447 -34.58 -2.82 3.89
N LEU A 448 -33.70 -3.48 3.14
CA LEU A 448 -33.18 -2.92 1.89
C LEU A 448 -34.28 -2.79 0.84
N ARG A 449 -35.15 -3.80 0.69
CA ARG A 449 -36.31 -3.72 -0.22
C ARG A 449 -37.23 -2.55 0.11
N ASP A 450 -37.54 -2.36 1.38
CA ASP A 450 -38.40 -1.25 1.83
C ASP A 450 -37.75 0.12 1.61
N LEU A 451 -36.41 0.19 1.69
CA LEU A 451 -35.65 1.42 1.44
C LEU A 451 -35.56 1.77 -0.06
N LEU A 452 -35.55 0.78 -0.94
CA LEU A 452 -35.42 0.96 -2.39
C LEU A 452 -36.76 1.11 -3.13
N ALA A 453 -37.89 0.83 -2.46
CA ALA A 453 -39.25 1.00 -2.98
C ALA A 453 -39.71 2.45 -2.91
#